data_AF-A0A9X8MCZ1-F1
#
_entry.id   AF-A0A9X8MCZ1-F1
#
_cell.length_a   1.000
_cell.length_b   1.000
_cell.length_c   1.000
_cell.angle_alpha   90.00
_cell.angle_beta   90.00
_cell.angle_gamma   90.00
#
_symmetry.space_group_name_H-M   'P 1'
#
loop_
_entity.id
_entity.type
_entity.pdbx_description
1 polymer ?
#
loop_
_entity_poly.entity_id
_entity_poly.type
_entity_poly.pdbx_seq_one_letter_code
_entity_poly.pdbx_strand_id
1 'polypeptide(L)'
;MKEDKSPHIHLNTDEPEPPPSKAGCLWMTVGAIAFAFALFGGMIYLFTRGPSPQVEANERSTIEACHQRADAAAAGSGDRLSIQQSCQEMEKQFIKKYGHAPNQ
;
A
#
# COMPACT_ATOMS: atom_id res chain seq x y z
N MET A 1 -13.85 39.21 63.37
CA MET A 1 -14.01 38.02 62.51
C MET A 1 -15.05 38.37 61.45
N LYS A 2 -14.61 38.55 60.20
CA LYS A 2 -15.48 38.81 59.05
C LYS A 2 -14.96 37.91 57.94
N GLU A 3 -15.84 37.03 57.50
CA GLU A 3 -15.55 35.91 56.61
C GLU A 3 -15.20 36.43 55.22
N ASP A 4 -14.08 35.93 54.69
CA ASP A 4 -13.60 36.19 53.34
C ASP A 4 -14.48 35.40 52.36
N LYS A 5 -15.34 36.11 51.62
CA LYS A 5 -16.22 35.50 50.62
C LYS A 5 -15.48 35.43 49.28
N SER A 6 -14.72 34.36 49.10
CA SER A 6 -14.10 33.98 47.83
C SER A 6 -15.16 33.90 46.71
N PRO A 7 -15.00 34.61 45.58
CA PRO A 7 -15.88 34.46 44.44
C PRO A 7 -15.54 33.15 43.73
N HIS A 8 -16.37 32.13 43.93
CA HIS A 8 -16.38 30.96 43.06
C HIS A 8 -16.76 31.40 41.64
N ILE A 9 -15.76 31.54 40.77
CA ILE A 9 -15.97 31.69 39.34
C ILE A 9 -16.51 30.36 38.82
N HIS A 10 -17.82 30.28 38.63
CA HIS A 10 -18.43 29.23 37.81
C HIS A 10 -18.09 29.54 36.34
N LEU A 11 -17.07 28.86 35.80
CA LEU A 11 -16.92 28.73 34.35
C LEU A 11 -18.09 27.87 33.87
N ASN A 12 -19.22 28.50 33.55
CA ASN A 12 -20.22 27.87 32.70
C ASN A 12 -19.65 27.86 31.28
N THR A 13 -19.00 26.76 30.91
CA THR A 13 -18.82 26.39 29.52
C THR A 13 -20.15 25.87 28.99
N ASP A 14 -21.13 26.78 28.84
CA ASP A 14 -22.27 26.56 27.96
C ASP A 14 -21.76 26.74 26.52
N GLU A 15 -20.96 25.77 26.04
CA GLU A 15 -20.81 25.59 24.61
C GLU A 15 -22.08 24.84 24.16
N PRO A 16 -22.99 25.47 23.40
CA PRO A 16 -24.17 24.77 22.93
C PRO A 16 -23.72 23.65 21.99
N GLU A 17 -23.87 22.39 22.42
CA GLU A 17 -23.69 21.27 21.49
C GLU A 17 -24.60 21.51 20.28
N PRO A 18 -24.03 21.55 19.06
CA PRO A 18 -24.80 21.83 17.87
C PRO A 18 -25.91 20.78 17.77
N PRO A 19 -27.18 21.19 17.58
CA PRO A 19 -28.28 20.24 17.54
C PRO A 19 -28.00 19.20 16.45
N PRO A 20 -28.26 17.89 16.71
CA PRO A 20 -28.00 16.84 15.73
C PRO A 20 -28.85 17.10 14.48
N SER A 21 -28.25 17.75 13.49
CA SER A 21 -28.96 18.12 12.27
C SER A 21 -29.03 16.90 11.37
N LYS A 22 -30.26 16.53 10.97
CA LYS A 22 -30.49 15.43 10.02
C LYS A 22 -29.73 15.66 8.70
N ALA A 23 -29.55 16.93 8.34
CA ALA A 23 -28.72 17.35 7.21
C ALA A 23 -27.23 17.02 7.41
N GLY A 24 -26.69 17.23 8.62
CA GLY A 24 -25.31 16.86 8.96
C GLY A 24 -25.07 15.36 8.87
N CYS A 25 -25.99 14.54 9.38
CA CYS A 25 -25.90 13.07 9.27
C CYS A 25 -25.95 12.59 7.81
N LEU A 26 -26.82 13.19 6.98
CA LEU A 26 -26.91 12.88 5.57
C LEU A 26 -25.61 13.24 4.81
N TRP A 27 -25.06 14.43 5.04
CA TRP A 27 -23.80 14.85 4.41
C TRP A 27 -22.62 14.02 4.87
N MET A 28 -22.58 13.61 6.14
CA MET A 28 -21.55 12.70 6.63
C MET A 28 -21.61 11.35 5.92
N THR A 29 -22.83 10.82 5.73
CA THR A 29 -23.05 9.55 5.03
C THR A 29 -22.64 9.65 3.56
N VAL A 30 -23.04 10.72 2.86
CA VAL A 30 -22.63 10.98 1.47
C VAL A 30 -21.11 11.14 1.36
N GLY A 31 -20.49 11.86 2.29
CA GLY A 31 -19.05 12.03 2.36
C GLY A 31 -18.32 10.70 2.56
N ALA A 32 -18.80 9.85 3.47
CA ALA A 32 -18.25 8.51 3.70
C ALA A 32 -18.36 7.62 2.46
N ILE A 33 -19.50 7.65 1.77
CA ILE A 33 -19.71 6.92 0.52
C ILE A 33 -18.75 7.42 -0.57
N ALA A 34 -18.68 8.74 -0.77
CA ALA A 34 -17.77 9.34 -1.76
C ALA A 34 -16.31 9.01 -1.46
N PHE A 35 -15.91 9.05 -0.19
CA PHE A 35 -14.57 8.66 0.25
C PHE A 35 -14.27 7.18 -0.03
N ALA A 36 -15.23 6.29 0.25
CA ALA A 36 -15.09 4.88 -0.08
C ALA A 36 -14.88 4.67 -1.60
N PHE A 37 -15.69 5.32 -2.44
CA PHE A 37 -15.51 5.28 -3.89
C PHE A 37 -14.17 5.86 -4.34
N ALA A 38 -13.69 6.94 -3.72
CA ALA A 38 -12.39 7.52 -4.02
C ALA A 38 -11.24 6.55 -3.65
N LEU A 39 -11.34 5.88 -2.49
CA LEU A 39 -10.36 4.86 -2.08
C LEU A 39 -10.37 3.66 -3.03
N PHE A 40 -11.52 3.04 -3.25
CA PHE A 40 -11.62 1.87 -4.11
C PHE A 40 -11.27 2.21 -5.56
N GLY A 41 -11.76 3.33 -6.09
CA GLY A 41 -11.42 3.82 -7.43
C GLY A 41 -9.94 4.12 -7.58
N GLY A 42 -9.32 4.77 -6.59
CA GLY A 42 -7.89 5.03 -6.55
C GLY A 42 -7.05 3.76 -6.51
N MET A 43 -7.44 2.78 -5.69
CA MET A 43 -6.79 1.47 -5.64
C MET A 43 -6.91 0.75 -6.99
N ILE A 44 -8.12 0.64 -7.55
CA ILE A 44 -8.34 0.03 -8.86
C ILE A 44 -7.46 0.71 -9.91
N TYR A 45 -7.44 2.04 -9.94
CA TYR A 45 -6.62 2.81 -10.88
C TYR A 45 -5.11 2.51 -10.74
N LEU A 46 -4.62 2.39 -9.50
CA LEU A 46 -3.21 2.04 -9.26
C LEU A 46 -2.89 0.62 -9.68
N PHE A 47 -3.77 -0.35 -9.42
CA PHE A 47 -3.54 -1.76 -9.76
C PHE A 47 -3.85 -2.11 -11.23
N THR A 48 -4.65 -1.29 -11.92
CA THR A 48 -4.96 -1.47 -13.35
C THR A 48 -3.95 -0.78 -14.26
N ARG A 49 -3.20 0.21 -13.76
CA ARG A 49 -2.00 0.65 -14.45
C ARG A 49 -1.02 -0.51 -14.46
N GLY A 50 -0.63 -0.93 -15.66
CA GLY A 50 0.40 -1.94 -15.85
C GLY A 50 1.65 -1.62 -15.00
N PRO A 51 2.42 -2.66 -14.65
CA PRO A 51 3.60 -2.50 -13.80
C PRO A 51 4.49 -1.36 -14.31
N SER A 52 4.92 -0.49 -13.39
CA SER A 52 5.73 0.65 -13.78
C SER A 52 7.09 0.18 -14.33
N PRO A 53 7.75 0.96 -15.20
CA PRO A 53 9.06 0.59 -15.73
C PRO A 53 10.12 0.34 -14.64
N GLN A 54 9.94 0.96 -13.47
CA GLN A 54 10.81 0.76 -12.30
C GLN A 54 10.60 -0.61 -11.66
N VAL A 55 9.35 -1.08 -11.59
CA VAL A 55 9.03 -2.43 -11.07
C VAL A 55 9.56 -3.50 -12.02
N GLU A 56 9.40 -3.30 -13.32
CA GLU A 56 9.94 -4.19 -14.34
C GLU A 56 11.47 -4.27 -14.29
N ALA A 57 12.16 -3.12 -14.19
CA ALA A 57 13.62 -3.07 -14.06
C ALA A 57 14.13 -3.78 -12.79
N ASN A 58 13.40 -3.65 -11.68
CA ASN A 58 13.74 -4.34 -10.43
C ASN A 58 13.53 -5.87 -10.53
N GLU A 59 12.48 -6.31 -11.22
CA GLU A 59 12.25 -7.74 -11.47
C GLU A 59 13.32 -8.30 -12.41
N ARG A 60 13.74 -7.54 -13.43
CA ARG A 60 14.88 -7.90 -14.29
C ARG A 60 16.17 -8.05 -13.48
N SER A 61 16.51 -7.10 -12.61
CA SER A 61 17.72 -7.20 -11.79
C SER A 61 17.68 -8.38 -10.81
N THR A 62 16.48 -8.77 -10.37
CA THR A 62 16.29 -9.94 -9.50
C THR A 62 16.57 -11.25 -10.25
N ILE A 63 16.11 -11.34 -11.50
CA ILE A 63 16.40 -12.49 -12.38
C ILE A 63 17.90 -12.57 -12.67
N GLU A 64 18.55 -11.45 -12.98
CA GLU A 64 19.99 -11.41 -13.22
C GLU A 64 20.79 -11.84 -11.99
N ALA A 65 20.41 -11.36 -10.80
CA ALA A 65 21.02 -11.79 -9.54
C ALA A 65 20.79 -13.29 -9.26
N CYS A 66 19.67 -13.87 -9.73
CA CYS A 66 19.43 -15.31 -9.62
C CYS A 66 20.45 -16.11 -10.45
N HIS A 67 20.68 -15.71 -11.70
CA HIS A 67 21.67 -16.35 -12.57
C HIS A 67 23.08 -16.25 -11.99
N GLN A 68 23.46 -15.08 -11.47
CA GLN A 68 24.74 -14.91 -10.77
C GLN A 68 24.88 -15.86 -9.58
N ARG A 69 23.80 -16.11 -8.82
CA ARG A 69 23.80 -17.07 -7.71
C ARG A 69 23.84 -18.52 -8.18
N ALA A 70 23.19 -18.84 -9.30
CA ALA A 70 23.24 -20.16 -9.91
C ALA A 70 24.68 -20.48 -10.37
N ASP A 71 25.36 -19.51 -10.98
CA ASP A 71 26.74 -19.66 -11.44
C ASP A 71 27.75 -19.68 -10.28
N ALA A 72 27.47 -18.93 -9.20
CA ALA A 72 28.27 -18.89 -7.99
C ALA A 72 28.01 -20.08 -7.03
N ALA A 73 27.01 -20.93 -7.29
CA ALA A 73 26.70 -22.10 -6.48
C ALA A 73 27.83 -23.15 -6.60
N ALA A 74 28.91 -22.93 -5.85
CA ALA A 74 30.18 -23.64 -5.96
C ALA A 74 30.20 -25.04 -5.31
N ALA A 75 29.08 -25.61 -4.86
CA ALA A 75 29.13 -26.72 -3.88
C ALA A 75 28.31 -27.98 -4.19
N GLY A 76 27.52 -28.06 -5.27
CA GLY A 76 26.80 -29.29 -5.58
C GLY A 76 26.03 -29.20 -6.89
N SER A 77 26.19 -30.20 -7.76
CA SER A 77 25.48 -30.26 -9.05
C SER A 77 23.96 -30.20 -8.89
N GLY A 78 23.43 -30.76 -7.80
CA GLY A 78 22.00 -30.70 -7.44
C GLY A 78 21.52 -29.29 -7.08
N ASP A 79 22.27 -28.56 -6.25
CA ASP A 79 21.89 -27.19 -5.85
C ASP A 79 21.94 -26.23 -7.03
N ARG A 80 22.94 -26.36 -7.90
CA ARG A 80 23.04 -25.56 -9.12
C ARG A 80 21.85 -25.79 -10.06
N LEU A 81 21.45 -27.05 -10.26
CA LEU A 81 20.29 -27.40 -11.09
C LEU A 81 18.98 -26.86 -10.50
N SER A 82 18.80 -26.99 -9.18
CA SER A 82 17.63 -26.48 -8.47
C SER A 82 17.52 -24.94 -8.56
N ILE A 83 18.64 -24.23 -8.36
CA ILE A 83 18.67 -22.77 -8.48
C ILE A 83 18.41 -22.35 -9.93
N GLN A 84 18.99 -23.02 -10.93
CA GLN A 84 18.70 -22.73 -12.34
C GLN A 84 17.22 -22.91 -12.69
N GLN A 85 16.57 -23.98 -12.20
CA GLN A 85 15.13 -24.20 -12.39
C GLN A 85 14.32 -23.07 -11.76
N SER A 86 14.70 -22.62 -10.56
CA SER A 86 14.06 -21.48 -9.89
C SER A 86 14.22 -20.17 -10.70
N CYS A 87 15.42 -19.91 -11.25
CA CYS A 87 15.64 -18.75 -12.12
C CYS A 87 14.76 -18.83 -13.39
N GLN A 88 14.66 -20.00 -14.02
CA GLN A 88 13.79 -20.19 -15.18
C GLN A 88 12.30 -19.98 -14.87
N GLU A 89 11.82 -20.41 -13.70
CA GLU A 89 10.44 -20.14 -13.32
C GLU A 89 10.18 -18.64 -13.10
N MET A 90 11.15 -17.90 -12.54
CA MET A 90 11.05 -16.45 -12.44
C MET A 90 10.99 -15.78 -13.83
N GLU A 91 11.80 -16.23 -14.79
CA GLU A 91 11.72 -15.74 -16.18
C GLU A 91 10.37 -16.02 -16.82
N LYS A 92 9.79 -17.21 -16.60
CA LYS A 92 8.46 -17.54 -17.12
C LYS A 92 7.39 -16.62 -16.54
N GLN A 93 7.44 -16.31 -15.25
CA GLN A 93 6.51 -15.37 -14.64
C GLN A 93 6.71 -13.95 -15.18
N PHE A 94 7.95 -13.54 -15.44
CA PHE A 94 8.25 -12.26 -16.07
C PHE A 94 7.66 -12.18 -17.48
N ILE A 95 7.92 -13.17 -18.34
CA ILE A 95 7.37 -13.20 -19.70
C ILE A 95 5.84 -13.19 -19.67
N LYS A 96 5.22 -13.94 -18.75
CA LYS A 96 3.77 -13.94 -18.57
C LYS A 96 3.23 -12.58 -18.15
N LYS A 97 3.98 -11.81 -17.35
CA LYS A 97 3.57 -10.50 -16.81
C LYS A 97 3.79 -9.35 -17.80
N TYR A 98 4.87 -9.36 -18.57
CA TYR A 98 5.28 -8.23 -19.43
C TYR A 98 5.22 -8.53 -20.93
N GLY A 99 5.14 -9.79 -21.34
CA GLY A 99 5.03 -10.20 -22.74
C GLY A 99 6.36 -10.26 -23.52
N HIS A 100 7.49 -10.03 -22.85
CA HIS A 100 8.84 -10.14 -23.43
C HIS A 100 9.82 -10.78 -22.44
N ALA A 101 10.97 -11.19 -22.97
CA ALA A 101 12.05 -11.76 -22.16
C ALA A 101 12.76 -10.65 -21.35
N PRO A 102 13.35 -10.96 -20.19
CA PRO A 102 14.00 -9.98 -19.32
C PRO A 102 15.29 -9.39 -19.90
N ASN A 103 15.82 -9.93 -21.01
CA ASN A 103 17.03 -9.51 -21.69
C ASN A 103 16.79 -8.71 -22.98
N GLN A 104 15.53 -8.35 -23.26
CA GLN A 104 15.16 -7.39 -24.32
C GLN A 104 15.06 -5.98 -23.76
#